data_AF-A0A2Z6RLY7-F1
#
_entry.id   AF-A0A2Z6RLY7-F1
#
_cell.length_a   1.000
_cell.length_b   1.000
_cell.length_c   1.000
_cell.angle_alpha   90.00
_cell.angle_beta   90.00
_cell.angle_gamma   90.00
#
_symmetry.space_group_name_H-M   'P 1'
#
loop_
_entity.id
_entity.type
_entity.pdbx_description
1 polymer ?
#
loop_
_entity_poly.entity_id
_entity_poly.type
_entity_poly.pdbx_seq_one_letter_code
_entity_poly.pdbx_strand_id
1 'polypeptide(L)'
;MPFRVNFVKETLNFFVASDTQLVIENKNPGTGQTIGDPYIQAFTGSIKAGNPFTITAANVPTPSNLSNPYIIRVLVADPLDQETILIYGCANATIGEALGEEA
;
A
#
# COMPACT_ATOMS: atom_id res chain seq x y z
N MET A 1 9.33 -4.20 -10.52
CA MET A 1 8.52 -5.40 -10.19
C MET A 1 7.05 -5.02 -10.27
N PRO A 2 6.17 -5.82 -10.91
CA PRO A 2 4.73 -5.60 -10.87
C PRO A 2 4.16 -6.11 -9.53
N PHE A 3 3.36 -5.28 -8.84
CA PHE A 3 2.65 -5.69 -7.62
C PHE A 3 1.19 -6.01 -7.96
N ARG A 4 0.70 -7.14 -7.44
CA ARG A 4 -0.72 -7.54 -7.49
C ARG A 4 -1.22 -7.71 -6.07
N VAL A 5 -2.23 -6.93 -5.69
CA VAL A 5 -2.87 -7.04 -4.38
C VAL A 5 -4.37 -7.24 -4.58
N ASN A 6 -4.91 -8.29 -3.94
CA ASN A 6 -6.33 -8.56 -3.92
C ASN A 6 -6.88 -8.05 -2.59
N PHE A 7 -7.70 -7.01 -2.62
CA PHE A 7 -8.41 -6.53 -1.43
C PHE A 7 -9.84 -7.09 -1.47
N VAL A 8 -10.22 -7.82 -0.42
CA VAL A 8 -11.60 -8.27 -0.21
C VAL A 8 -12.17 -7.42 0.92
N LYS A 9 -13.07 -6.48 0.59
CA LYS A 9 -13.72 -5.63 1.60
C LYS A 9 -15.11 -6.18 1.89
N GLU A 10 -15.24 -6.93 2.99
CA GLU A 10 -16.53 -7.29 3.56
C GLU A 10 -17.01 -6.15 4.47
N THR A 11 -18.12 -5.53 4.10
CA THR A 11 -18.92 -4.63 4.94
C THR A 11 -18.38 -3.20 5.11
N LEU A 12 -18.91 -2.31 4.27
CA LEU A 12 -19.39 -0.94 4.55
C LEU A 12 -19.64 -0.29 3.18
N ASN A 13 -20.77 0.40 3.03
CA ASN A 13 -21.31 0.99 1.79
C ASN A 13 -20.45 2.10 1.16
N PHE A 14 -19.15 1.87 0.96
CA PHE A 14 -18.23 2.83 0.36
C PHE A 14 -18.14 2.60 -1.14
N PHE A 15 -18.41 3.66 -1.90
CA PHE A 15 -17.89 3.80 -3.25
C PHE A 15 -16.41 4.13 -3.11
N VAL A 16 -15.53 3.32 -3.70
CA VAL A 16 -14.19 3.80 -4.06
C VAL A 16 -14.44 4.94 -5.06
N ALA A 17 -14.30 6.19 -4.62
CA ALA A 17 -14.54 7.35 -5.47
C ALA A 17 -13.35 7.52 -6.44
N SER A 18 -13.47 8.44 -7.40
CA SER A 18 -12.38 8.84 -8.30
C SER A 18 -11.10 9.28 -7.56
N ASP A 19 -11.24 9.61 -6.28
CA ASP A 19 -10.17 10.17 -5.47
C ASP A 19 -9.42 9.10 -4.66
N THR A 20 -9.85 7.83 -4.74
CA THR A 20 -9.13 6.73 -4.10
C THR A 20 -7.79 6.48 -4.77
N GLN A 21 -6.79 6.20 -3.94
CA GLN A 21 -5.41 6.01 -4.33
C GLN A 21 -4.88 4.66 -3.86
N LEU A 22 -4.11 4.04 -4.73
CA LEU A 22 -3.15 3.01 -4.37
C LEU A 22 -1.87 3.71 -3.93
N VAL A 23 -1.47 3.50 -2.68
CA VAL A 23 -0.22 4.04 -2.14
C VAL A 23 0.72 2.90 -1.82
N ILE A 24 1.96 2.97 -2.30
CA ILE A 24 3.01 2.01 -1.98
C ILE A 24 4.16 2.76 -1.33
N GLU A 25 4.46 2.44 -0.09
CA GLU A 25 5.53 3.06 0.68
C GLU A 25 6.55 2.01 1.16
N ASN A 26 7.82 2.39 1.18
CA ASN A 26 8.87 1.63 1.86
C ASN A 26 9.07 2.25 3.24
N LYS A 27 9.21 1.46 4.30
CA LYS A 27 9.35 1.98 5.67
C LYS A 27 10.52 1.36 6.40
N ASN A 28 11.11 2.14 7.29
CA ASN A 28 12.06 1.64 8.26
C ASN A 28 11.29 0.86 9.35
N PRO A 29 11.66 -0.39 9.63
CA PRO A 29 10.92 -1.23 10.57
C PRO A 29 11.08 -0.78 12.03
N GLY A 30 12.20 -0.14 12.38
CA GLY A 30 12.46 0.36 13.72
C GLY A 30 11.75 1.69 14.02
N THR A 31 11.67 2.61 13.05
CA THR A 31 11.08 3.94 13.25
C THR A 31 9.67 4.09 12.69
N GLY A 32 9.25 3.19 11.79
CA GLY A 32 8.00 3.30 11.05
C GLY A 32 7.96 4.47 10.04
N GLN A 33 9.09 5.18 9.83
CA GLN A 33 9.18 6.29 8.89
C GLN A 33 9.25 5.80 7.45
N THR A 34 8.61 6.54 6.55
CA THR A 34 8.66 6.31 5.10
C THR A 34 10.07 6.62 4.59
N ILE A 35 10.62 5.71 3.77
CA ILE A 35 11.91 5.79 3.12
C ILE A 35 11.66 6.20 1.67
N GLY A 36 12.11 7.39 1.30
CA GLY A 36 11.88 7.98 -0.02
C GLY A 36 10.42 8.37 -0.25
N ASP A 37 10.11 8.74 -1.49
CA ASP A 37 8.76 9.17 -1.86
C ASP A 37 7.84 7.94 -2.06
N PRO A 38 6.60 7.99 -1.55
CA PRO A 38 5.62 6.95 -1.82
C PRO A 38 5.20 6.96 -3.29
N TYR A 39 4.94 5.79 -3.84
CA TYR A 39 4.25 5.67 -5.12
C TYR A 39 2.75 5.89 -4.91
N ILE A 40 2.15 6.77 -5.72
CA ILE A 40 0.73 7.09 -5.65
C ILE A 40 0.12 6.90 -7.03
N GLN A 41 -0.96 6.12 -7.10
CA GLN A 41 -1.74 5.90 -8.31
C GLN A 41 -3.23 6.05 -8.00
N ALA A 42 -3.87 7.02 -8.66
CA ALA A 42 -5.32 7.19 -8.57
C ALA A 42 -6.06 6.02 -9.25
N PHE A 43 -7.21 5.65 -8.68
CA PHE A 43 -8.14 4.71 -9.30
C PHE A 43 -8.86 5.42 -10.44
N THR A 44 -8.92 4.80 -11.62
CA THR A 44 -9.52 5.41 -12.82
C THR A 44 -11.04 5.21 -12.91
N GLY A 45 -11.64 4.49 -11.96
CA GLY A 45 -13.06 4.21 -11.95
C GLY A 45 -13.54 3.79 -10.56
N SER A 46 -14.85 3.93 -10.35
CA SER A 46 -15.45 3.60 -9.07
C SER A 46 -15.64 2.10 -8.89
N ILE A 47 -15.33 1.62 -7.69
CA ILE A 47 -15.51 0.21 -7.30
C ILE A 47 -16.59 0.16 -6.23
N LYS A 48 -17.63 -0.63 -6.49
CA LYS A 48 -18.70 -0.86 -5.54
C LYS A 48 -18.18 -1.77 -4.41
N ALA A 49 -18.47 -1.40 -3.15
CA ALA A 49 -18.17 -2.23 -2.00
C ALA A 49 -18.68 -3.68 -2.16
N GLY A 50 -17.91 -4.64 -1.63
CA GLY A 50 -18.19 -6.07 -1.72
C GLY A 50 -17.79 -6.72 -3.05
N ASN A 51 -17.47 -5.94 -4.09
CA ASN A 51 -16.95 -6.51 -5.33
C ASN A 51 -15.43 -6.65 -5.26
N PRO A 52 -14.88 -7.84 -5.58
CA PRO A 52 -13.43 -8.00 -5.70
C PRO A 52 -12.92 -7.18 -6.89
N PHE A 53 -11.70 -6.67 -6.76
CA PHE A 53 -11.03 -5.94 -7.82
C PHE A 53 -9.55 -6.28 -7.88
N THR A 54 -8.93 -5.95 -9.00
CA THR A 54 -7.48 -6.04 -9.18
C THR A 54 -6.98 -4.70 -9.70
N ILE A 55 -5.94 -4.18 -9.07
CA ILE A 55 -5.18 -3.02 -9.55
C ILE A 55 -3.74 -3.45 -9.81
N THR A 56 -3.14 -2.89 -10.86
CA THR A 56 -1.75 -3.14 -11.22
C THR A 56 -0.99 -1.82 -11.19
N ALA A 57 0.13 -1.81 -10.46
CA ALA A 57 1.09 -0.72 -10.46
C ALA A 57 2.32 -1.13 -11.28
N ALA A 58 2.61 -0.35 -12.32
CA ALA A 58 3.81 -0.50 -13.13
C ALA A 58 4.85 0.55 -12.73
N ASN A 59 6.13 0.18 -12.82
CA ASN A 59 7.26 1.09 -12.57
C ASN A 59 7.26 1.75 -11.18
N VAL A 60 6.87 1.00 -10.14
CA VAL A 60 6.98 1.46 -8.75
C VAL A 60 8.45 1.77 -8.43
N PRO A 61 8.81 3.02 -8.15
CA PRO A 61 10.18 3.40 -7.87
C PRO A 61 10.66 2.73 -6.58
N THR A 62 11.90 2.26 -6.60
CA THR A 62 12.54 1.69 -5.42
C THR A 62 13.57 2.70 -4.92
N PRO A 63 13.47 3.19 -3.67
CA PRO A 63 14.45 4.11 -3.11
C PRO A 63 15.86 3.50 -3.13
N SER A 64 16.88 4.30 -3.39
CA SER A 64 18.28 3.83 -3.40
C SER A 64 18.86 3.60 -2.00
N ASN A 65 18.21 4.15 -0.97
CA ASN A 65 18.65 4.14 0.43
C ASN A 65 17.89 3.13 1.31
N LEU A 66 17.46 2.01 0.73
CA LEU A 66 16.82 0.93 1.50
C LEU A 66 17.86 0.21 2.38
N SER A 67 17.72 0.33 3.69
CA SER A 67 18.45 -0.47 4.67
C SER A 67 17.75 -1.81 4.90
N ASN A 68 18.52 -2.86 5.17
CA ASN A 68 17.97 -4.17 5.56
C ASN A 68 17.81 -4.25 7.10
N PRO A 69 16.64 -4.60 7.66
CA PRO A 69 15.36 -4.87 7.00
C PRO A 69 14.57 -3.59 6.65
N TYR A 70 13.65 -3.74 5.71
CA TYR A 70 12.65 -2.71 5.38
C TYR A 70 11.27 -3.34 5.20
N ILE A 71 10.22 -2.52 5.35
CA ILE A 71 8.83 -2.93 5.15
C ILE A 71 8.30 -2.30 3.88
N ILE A 72 7.72 -3.09 2.99
CA ILE A 72 6.85 -2.59 1.92
C ILE A 72 5.44 -2.58 2.44
N ARG A 73 4.79 -1.41 2.40
CA ARG A 73 3.38 -1.25 2.75
C ARG A 73 2.59 -0.79 1.54
N VAL A 74 1.50 -1.50 1.27
CA VAL A 74 0.55 -1.19 0.21
C VAL A 74 -0.78 -0.79 0.83
N LEU A 75 -1.29 0.38 0.46
CA LEU A 75 -2.54 0.94 0.98
C LEU A 75 -3.51 1.19 -0.17
N VAL A 76 -4.80 1.02 0.13
CA VAL A 76 -5.88 1.63 -0.63
C VAL A 76 -6.51 2.66 0.29
N ALA A 77 -6.45 3.93 -0.09
CA ALA A 77 -6.86 5.03 0.78
C ALA A 77 -7.40 6.23 0.00
N ASP A 78 -8.27 7.02 0.63
CA ASP A 78 -8.64 8.35 0.14
C ASP A 78 -7.83 9.42 0.89
N PRO A 79 -7.29 10.43 0.19
CA PRO A 79 -6.76 11.61 0.85
C PRO A 79 -7.93 12.43 1.42
N LEU A 80 -7.94 12.68 2.73
CA LEU A 80 -8.93 13.55 3.37
C LEU A 80 -8.46 15.01 3.39
N ASP A 81 -7.16 15.22 3.63
CA ASP A 81 -6.47 16.51 3.57
C ASP A 81 -4.97 16.27 3.26
N GLN A 82 -4.09 17.27 3.48
CA GLN A 82 -2.66 17.14 3.19
C GLN A 82 -1.91 16.17 4.12
N GLU A 83 -2.44 15.89 5.31
CA GLU A 83 -1.79 15.07 6.34
C GLU A 83 -2.59 13.82 6.71
N THR A 84 -3.89 13.80 6.40
CA THR A 84 -4.83 12.75 6.81
C THR A 84 -5.28 11.91 5.62
N ILE A 85 -5.19 10.59 5.78
CA ILE A 85 -5.71 9.59 4.82
C ILE A 85 -6.76 8.69 5.48
N LEU A 86 -7.81 8.35 4.75
CA LEU A 86 -8.78 7.32 5.12
C LEU A 86 -8.36 5.98 4.50
N ILE A 87 -7.87 5.06 5.31
CA ILE A 87 -7.37 3.77 4.83
C ILE A 87 -8.53 2.76 4.72
N TYR A 88 -8.72 2.20 3.53
CA TYR A 88 -9.68 1.12 3.26
C TYR A 88 -9.07 -0.28 3.33
N GLY A 89 -7.77 -0.39 3.07
CA GLY A 89 -7.04 -1.66 3.10
C GLY A 89 -5.54 -1.42 3.23
N CYS A 90 -4.86 -2.36 3.89
CA CYS A 90 -3.42 -2.32 4.12
C CYS A 90 -2.83 -3.73 3.98
N ALA A 91 -1.71 -3.85 3.30
CA ALA A 91 -0.90 -5.07 3.24
C ALA A 91 0.57 -4.71 3.46
N ASN A 92 1.27 -5.49 4.29
CA ASN A 92 2.67 -5.26 4.64
C ASN A 92 3.50 -6.50 4.28
N ALA A 93 4.75 -6.27 3.89
CA ALA A 93 5.76 -7.32 3.76
C ALA A 93 7.09 -6.82 4.33
N THR A 94 7.70 -7.57 5.24
CA THR A 94 9.06 -7.32 5.72
C THR A 94 10.05 -8.01 4.80
N ILE A 95 11.06 -7.28 4.34
CA ILE A 95 12.09 -7.79 3.45
C ILE A 95 13.43 -7.81 4.18
N GLY A 96 14.12 -8.95 4.07
CA GLY A 96 15.50 -9.12 4.49
C GLY A 96 15.70 -9.39 5.99
N GLU A 97 14.62 -9.62 6.75
CA GLU A 97 14.73 -10.41 7.98
C GLU A 97 15.23 -11.81 7.60
N ALA A 98 16.35 -12.22 8.19
CA ALA A 98 16.72 -13.63 8.21
C ALA A 98 15.64 -14.36 9.03
N LEU A 99 15.05 -15.41 8.46
CA LEU A 99 14.24 -16.35 9.22
C LEU A 99 15.12 -16.84 10.37
N GLY A 100 14.83 -16.42 11.59
CA GLY A 100 15.41 -17.06 12.76
C GLY A 100 15.03 -18.52 12.69
N GLU A 101 16.02 -19.40 12.62
CA GLU A 101 15.85 -20.82 12.85
C GLU A 101 15.17 -20.97 14.21
N GLU A 102 13.93 -21.47 14.23
CA GLU A 102 13.27 -21.80 15.48
C GLU A 102 14.07 -22.93 16.13
N ALA A 103 14.72 -22.60 17.25
CA ALA A 103 15.42 -23.54 18.12
C ALA A 103 14.44 -24.21 19.11
#